data_AF-A0A2K9K5V5-F1
#
_entry.id   AF-A0A2K9K5V5-F1
#
_cell.length_a   1.000
_cell.length_b   1.000
_cell.length_c   1.000
_cell.angle_alpha   90.00
_cell.angle_beta   90.00
_cell.angle_gamma   90.00
#
_symmetry.space_group_name_H-M   'P 1'
#
loop_
_entity.id
_entity.type
_entity.pdbx_description
1 polymer ?
#
loop_
_entity_poly.entity_id
_entity_poly.type
_entity_poly.pdbx_seq_one_letter_code
_entity_poly.pdbx_strand_id
1 'polypeptide(L)'
;MPTYWSNPILCSISLVWGLILLAASFQSTAANANQFHKINDAVYFIKGKDSALQPNQALVIGKQCALLASIHGDLVTTEALIHELEKRLTVPLCYVISLHADIKQDTSIVLLKHAYPNLQWLSPTATSANALTRAFHAQLELFNQSVMLSENRIASLEPSERTKWQTKLALAKSRIATWSKLATQAPSSKAIDNAPKTVELGGVVVELTQVTGFSGHDISVYLPKYQGLIAGYSVDQIPLAHLPHTTQWQQTITRFNRYALDWILPATGKPYRPEMLSTPAQFLALLALQDSQQVVEKISILYPNKHMQQRALLQWQHFQQQRNFE
;
A
#
# COMPACT_ATOMS: atom_id res chain seq x y z
N MET A 1 13.16 -15.47 52.32
CA MET A 1 13.39 -14.02 52.49
C MET A 1 14.85 -13.76 52.21
N PRO A 2 15.18 -12.92 51.20
CA PRO A 2 14.94 -11.48 51.28
C PRO A 2 14.15 -10.91 50.08
N THR A 3 13.53 -9.77 50.35
CA THR A 3 12.82 -8.85 49.47
C THR A 3 13.79 -7.92 48.74
N TYR A 4 13.57 -7.58 47.47
CA TYR A 4 13.92 -6.25 46.93
C TYR A 4 13.12 -5.88 45.65
N TRP A 5 12.19 -4.92 45.83
CA TRP A 5 11.78 -3.78 44.99
C TRP A 5 11.58 -3.90 43.45
N SER A 6 10.30 -3.81 43.08
CA SER A 6 9.67 -2.91 42.10
C SER A 6 10.55 -2.04 41.17
N ASN A 7 10.30 -2.14 39.86
CA ASN A 7 9.94 -1.00 38.99
C ASN A 7 9.48 -1.48 37.59
N PRO A 8 8.26 -1.15 37.13
CA PRO A 8 7.88 -1.27 35.73
C PRO A 8 8.17 0.06 35.03
N ILE A 9 9.40 0.27 34.56
CA ILE A 9 9.70 1.36 33.60
C ILE A 9 9.60 0.77 32.21
N LEU A 10 8.38 0.47 31.76
CA LEU A 10 8.10 0.03 30.38
C LEU A 10 6.61 0.29 30.08
N CYS A 11 6.11 1.49 30.36
CA CYS A 11 4.75 1.89 29.95
C CYS A 11 4.64 3.32 29.41
N SER A 12 5.74 4.09 29.41
CA SER A 12 5.69 5.54 29.13
C SER A 12 6.36 5.96 27.82
N ILE A 13 7.03 5.07 27.09
CA ILE A 13 7.70 5.42 25.81
C ILE A 13 6.81 5.13 24.59
N SER A 14 5.87 4.17 24.68
CA SER A 14 4.93 3.86 23.57
C SER A 14 3.83 4.90 23.38
N LEU A 15 3.51 5.70 24.40
CA LEU A 15 2.47 6.75 24.32
C LEU A 15 2.97 8.00 23.59
N VAL A 16 4.26 8.34 23.69
CA VAL A 16 4.82 9.57 23.11
C VAL A 16 4.98 9.46 21.59
N TRP A 17 5.20 8.27 21.04
CA TRP A 17 5.27 8.06 19.58
C TRP A 17 3.89 7.97 18.91
N GLY A 18 2.85 7.48 19.61
CA GLY A 18 1.46 7.61 19.16
C GLY A 18 0.96 9.07 19.15
N LEU A 19 1.58 9.93 19.97
CA LEU A 19 1.21 11.34 20.18
C LEU A 19 1.70 12.32 19.09
N ILE A 20 2.66 11.92 18.25
CA ILE A 20 3.19 12.74 17.13
C ILE A 20 2.50 12.38 15.80
N LEU A 21 2.07 11.13 15.60
CA LEU A 21 1.43 10.68 14.36
C LEU A 21 -0.01 11.20 14.17
N LEU A 22 -0.78 11.42 15.24
CA LEU A 22 -2.18 11.86 15.15
C LEU A 22 -2.37 13.38 14.93
N ALA A 23 -1.39 14.21 15.29
CA ALA A 23 -1.48 15.66 15.02
C ALA A 23 -1.06 15.98 13.56
N ALA A 24 -0.23 15.12 12.95
CA ALA A 24 0.24 15.25 11.58
C ALA A 24 -0.82 14.83 10.53
N SER A 25 -1.75 13.92 10.87
CA SER A 25 -2.84 13.51 9.97
C SER A 25 -3.81 14.64 9.62
N PHE A 26 -3.87 15.69 10.45
CA PHE A 26 -4.67 16.90 10.19
C PHE A 26 -3.83 18.08 9.69
N GLN A 27 -2.53 17.91 9.42
CA GLN A 27 -1.73 18.97 8.78
C GLN A 27 -1.94 19.06 7.27
N SER A 28 -2.65 18.12 6.64
CA SER A 28 -2.86 18.19 5.21
C SER A 28 -3.96 19.20 4.87
N THR A 29 -3.55 20.44 4.56
CA THR A 29 -4.04 21.02 3.30
C THR A 29 -3.76 19.99 2.20
N ALA A 30 -4.49 19.99 1.09
CA ALA A 30 -4.24 19.10 -0.05
C ALA A 30 -2.80 19.19 -0.65
N ALA A 31 -1.86 19.89 0.00
CA ALA A 31 -0.51 20.22 -0.42
C ALA A 31 0.54 19.11 -0.18
N ASN A 32 0.29 18.08 0.62
CA ASN A 32 1.05 16.82 0.48
C ASN A 32 0.35 15.96 -0.59
N ALA A 33 0.24 16.56 -1.78
CA ALA A 33 -0.42 16.02 -2.95
C ALA A 33 0.24 14.70 -3.33
N ASN A 34 -0.59 13.74 -3.74
CA ASN A 34 -0.15 12.57 -4.49
C ASN A 34 0.90 13.01 -5.53
N GLN A 35 2.14 12.56 -5.37
CA GLN A 35 3.23 13.03 -6.22
C GLN A 35 3.23 12.21 -7.50
N PHE A 36 2.68 12.80 -8.56
CA PHE A 36 2.67 12.21 -9.89
C PHE A 36 4.01 12.42 -10.57
N HIS A 37 4.65 11.32 -10.95
CA HIS A 37 5.86 11.29 -11.75
C HIS A 37 5.56 10.58 -13.06
N LYS A 38 5.72 11.28 -14.18
CA LYS A 38 5.58 10.66 -15.49
C LYS A 38 6.72 9.66 -15.70
N ILE A 39 6.40 8.39 -15.92
CA ILE A 39 7.39 7.37 -16.34
C ILE A 39 7.53 7.43 -17.87
N ASN A 40 6.40 7.47 -18.57
CA ASN A 40 6.32 7.59 -20.03
C ASN A 40 4.99 8.23 -20.43
N ASP A 41 4.66 8.27 -21.72
CA ASP A 41 3.46 8.93 -22.24
C ASP A 41 2.13 8.33 -21.76
N ALA A 42 2.11 7.07 -21.33
CA ALA A 42 0.90 6.40 -20.85
C ALA A 42 0.92 6.12 -19.34
N VAL A 43 2.06 6.19 -18.67
CA VAL A 43 2.20 5.73 -17.28
C VAL A 43 2.67 6.84 -16.37
N TYR A 44 1.89 7.09 -15.33
CA TYR A 44 2.25 7.93 -14.19
C TYR A 44 2.44 7.06 -12.96
N PHE A 45 3.59 7.21 -12.33
CA PHE A 45 3.87 6.73 -11.00
C PHE A 45 3.32 7.72 -9.97
N ILE A 46 2.56 7.24 -9.00
CA ILE A 46 2.07 8.02 -7.87
C ILE A 46 2.83 7.56 -6.64
N LYS A 47 3.72 8.42 -6.14
CA LYS A 47 4.58 8.07 -5.01
C LYS A 47 3.74 7.98 -3.73
N GLY A 48 3.80 6.82 -3.11
CA GLY A 48 3.28 6.59 -1.77
C GLY A 48 4.15 7.25 -0.70
N LYS A 49 3.64 7.43 0.51
CA LYS A 49 4.50 7.82 1.64
C LYS A 49 5.41 6.65 2.02
N ASP A 50 6.50 6.93 2.73
CA ASP A 50 7.41 5.89 3.24
C ASP A 50 6.78 5.08 4.40
N SER A 51 5.54 4.60 4.22
CA SER A 51 4.80 3.75 5.15
C SER A 51 4.09 2.63 4.39
N ALA A 52 3.96 1.45 5.01
CA ALA A 52 3.28 0.30 4.41
C ALA A 52 1.75 0.52 4.21
N LEU A 53 1.20 1.64 4.68
CA LEU A 53 -0.22 1.99 4.51
C LEU A 53 -0.49 2.82 3.27
N GLN A 54 0.55 3.31 2.60
CA GLN A 54 0.44 4.07 1.36
C GLN A 54 1.46 3.53 0.35
N PRO A 55 1.24 2.33 -0.20
CA PRO A 55 2.04 1.84 -1.32
C PRO A 55 1.98 2.82 -2.49
N ASN A 56 3.05 2.82 -3.26
CA ASN A 56 3.10 3.35 -4.60
C ASN A 56 1.91 2.87 -5.43
N GLN A 57 1.41 3.76 -6.29
CA GLN A 57 0.35 3.47 -7.24
C GLN A 57 0.81 3.79 -8.66
N ALA A 58 0.12 3.23 -9.64
CA ALA A 58 0.33 3.54 -11.05
C ALA A 58 -0.97 3.89 -11.74
N LEU A 59 -0.98 5.02 -12.44
CA LEU A 59 -2.04 5.40 -13.36
C LEU A 59 -1.58 5.14 -14.79
N VAL A 60 -2.28 4.25 -15.49
CA VAL A 60 -2.07 3.92 -16.90
C VAL A 60 -3.21 4.53 -17.71
N ILE A 61 -2.88 5.35 -18.71
CA ILE A 61 -3.84 6.10 -19.52
C ILE A 61 -3.70 5.68 -20.98
N GLY A 62 -4.78 5.12 -21.54
CA GLY A 62 -4.90 4.91 -22.98
C GLY A 62 -5.85 5.93 -23.63
N LYS A 63 -6.17 5.74 -24.92
CA LYS A 63 -7.01 6.69 -25.67
C LYS A 63 -8.50 6.61 -25.33
N GLN A 64 -8.96 5.52 -24.73
CA GLN A 64 -10.39 5.30 -24.43
C GLN A 64 -10.67 5.23 -22.94
N CYS A 65 -9.73 4.74 -22.14
CA CYS A 65 -9.90 4.68 -20.70
C CYS A 65 -8.56 4.63 -19.95
N ALA A 66 -8.65 4.78 -18.64
CA ALA A 66 -7.54 4.67 -17.71
C ALA A 66 -7.72 3.50 -16.72
N LEU A 67 -6.58 3.05 -16.18
CA LEU A 67 -6.47 2.02 -15.17
C LEU A 67 -5.60 2.55 -14.01
N LEU A 68 -6.08 2.38 -12.78
CA LEU A 68 -5.31 2.64 -11.56
C LEU A 68 -4.91 1.32 -10.91
N ALA A 69 -3.61 1.06 -10.80
CA ALA A 69 -3.05 -0.12 -10.17
C ALA A 69 -2.45 0.21 -8.80
N SER A 70 -2.65 -0.70 -7.84
CA SER A 70 -2.32 -0.54 -6.41
C SER A 70 -3.19 0.53 -5.76
N ILE A 71 -4.14 0.11 -4.93
CA ILE A 71 -4.90 1.00 -4.05
C ILE A 71 -4.52 0.74 -2.60
N HIS A 72 -4.90 1.66 -1.72
CA HIS A 72 -4.53 1.62 -0.32
C HIS A 72 -5.62 2.14 0.60
N GLY A 73 -5.56 1.79 1.88
CA GLY A 73 -6.64 2.09 2.81
C GLY A 73 -6.80 3.57 3.17
N ASP A 74 -5.81 4.44 2.94
CA ASP A 74 -5.88 5.83 3.39
C ASP A 74 -6.95 6.66 2.64
N LEU A 75 -8.10 6.87 3.31
CA LEU A 75 -9.26 7.56 2.72
C LEU A 75 -9.02 9.05 2.46
N VAL A 76 -8.22 9.72 3.31
CA VAL A 76 -7.89 11.15 3.12
C VAL A 76 -7.03 11.33 1.87
N THR A 77 -6.03 10.47 1.71
CA THR A 77 -5.12 10.48 0.57
C THR A 77 -5.87 10.08 -0.72
N THR A 78 -6.82 9.16 -0.61
CA THR A 78 -7.72 8.76 -1.70
C THR A 78 -8.64 9.90 -2.15
N GLU A 79 -9.23 10.65 -1.22
CA GLU A 79 -10.04 11.83 -1.55
C GLU A 79 -9.22 12.86 -2.34
N ALA A 80 -7.98 13.13 -1.90
CA ALA A 80 -7.06 13.99 -2.62
C ALA A 80 -6.66 13.40 -3.98
N LEU A 81 -6.53 12.08 -4.09
CA LEU A 81 -6.23 11.39 -5.35
C LEU A 81 -7.37 11.58 -6.35
N ILE A 82 -8.61 11.38 -5.93
CA ILE A 82 -9.80 11.56 -6.78
C ILE A 82 -9.79 12.95 -7.40
N HIS A 83 -9.57 13.99 -6.59
CA HIS A 83 -9.53 15.36 -7.08
C HIS A 83 -8.39 15.62 -8.09
N GLU A 84 -7.23 14.99 -7.91
CA GLU A 84 -6.14 15.07 -8.88
C GLU A 84 -6.43 14.27 -10.15
N LEU A 85 -7.10 13.13 -10.05
CA LEU A 85 -7.51 12.32 -11.19
C LEU A 85 -8.55 13.08 -12.05
N GLU A 86 -9.52 13.76 -11.44
CA GLU A 86 -10.52 14.57 -12.15
C GLU A 86 -9.90 15.67 -13.01
N LYS A 87 -8.77 16.25 -12.57
CA LYS A 87 -8.04 17.26 -13.33
C LYS A 87 -7.18 16.68 -14.45
N ARG A 88 -6.71 15.43 -14.29
CA ARG A 88 -5.69 14.82 -15.16
C ARG A 88 -6.28 13.92 -16.23
N LEU A 89 -7.37 13.23 -15.92
CA LEU A 89 -7.97 12.25 -16.79
C LEU A 89 -8.82 12.94 -17.87
N THR A 90 -8.42 12.75 -19.12
CA THR A 90 -9.22 13.12 -20.30
C THR A 90 -10.11 11.98 -20.78
N VAL A 91 -10.00 10.82 -20.14
CA VAL A 91 -10.71 9.57 -20.45
C VAL A 91 -11.24 8.98 -19.13
N PRO A 92 -12.34 8.19 -19.14
CA PRO A 92 -12.87 7.61 -17.92
C PRO A 92 -11.88 6.66 -17.23
N LEU A 93 -11.89 6.64 -15.90
CA LEU A 93 -11.25 5.59 -15.10
C LEU A 93 -12.12 4.32 -15.16
N CYS A 94 -11.73 3.36 -16.00
CA CYS A 94 -12.50 2.13 -16.19
C CYS A 94 -12.08 1.01 -15.26
N TYR A 95 -10.83 0.98 -14.81
CA TYR A 95 -10.30 -0.12 -14.01
C TYR A 95 -9.54 0.36 -12.78
N VAL A 96 -9.75 -0.34 -11.68
CA VAL A 96 -8.91 -0.28 -10.48
C VAL A 96 -8.48 -1.69 -10.16
N ILE A 97 -7.17 -1.88 -9.98
CA ILE A 97 -6.56 -3.19 -9.73
C ILE A 97 -5.94 -3.20 -8.33
N SER A 98 -6.48 -4.04 -7.46
CA SER A 98 -5.82 -4.42 -6.22
C SER A 98 -4.71 -5.41 -6.54
N LEU A 99 -3.47 -5.11 -6.13
CA LEU A 99 -2.32 -5.96 -6.45
C LEU A 99 -2.13 -7.12 -5.46
N HIS A 100 -2.74 -7.07 -4.29
CA HIS A 100 -2.61 -8.09 -3.24
C HIS A 100 -3.95 -8.29 -2.52
N ALA A 101 -4.09 -9.41 -1.81
CA ALA A 101 -5.31 -9.80 -1.13
C ALA A 101 -5.38 -9.25 0.31
N ASP A 102 -5.51 -7.92 0.46
CA ASP A 102 -5.79 -7.29 1.76
C ASP A 102 -6.97 -6.30 1.65
N ILE A 103 -8.13 -6.73 2.15
CA ILE A 103 -9.35 -5.92 2.12
C ILE A 103 -9.22 -4.59 2.88
N LYS A 104 -8.29 -4.48 3.86
CA LYS A 104 -8.04 -3.22 4.58
C LYS A 104 -7.34 -2.19 3.70
N GLN A 105 -6.60 -2.64 2.68
CA GLN A 105 -5.98 -1.76 1.68
C GLN A 105 -6.97 -1.39 0.57
N ASP A 106 -8.01 -2.20 0.37
CA ASP A 106 -8.99 -1.99 -0.69
C ASP A 106 -10.15 -1.06 -0.32
N THR A 107 -10.25 -0.63 0.95
CA THR A 107 -11.37 0.21 1.43
C THR A 107 -11.54 1.53 0.67
N SER A 108 -10.47 2.07 0.08
CA SER A 108 -10.52 3.25 -0.79
C SER A 108 -11.37 3.08 -2.04
N ILE A 109 -11.65 1.84 -2.46
CA ILE A 109 -12.51 1.57 -3.61
C ILE A 109 -13.93 2.12 -3.43
N VAL A 110 -14.39 2.28 -2.18
CA VAL A 110 -15.71 2.89 -1.89
C VAL A 110 -15.76 4.33 -2.39
N LEU A 111 -14.71 5.12 -2.11
CA LEU A 111 -14.60 6.50 -2.57
C LEU A 111 -14.38 6.57 -4.09
N LEU A 112 -13.50 5.72 -4.62
CA LEU A 112 -13.22 5.67 -6.06
C LEU A 112 -14.46 5.28 -6.87
N LYS A 113 -15.25 4.31 -6.42
CA LYS A 113 -16.48 3.88 -7.09
C LYS A 113 -17.55 4.96 -7.06
N HIS A 114 -17.62 5.73 -5.98
CA HIS A 114 -18.52 6.87 -5.89
C HIS A 114 -18.16 7.96 -6.91
N ALA A 115 -16.87 8.30 -7.02
CA ALA A 115 -16.39 9.30 -7.99
C ALA A 115 -16.42 8.79 -9.45
N TYR A 116 -16.23 7.50 -9.67
CA TYR A 116 -16.20 6.85 -10.99
C TYR A 116 -17.22 5.69 -11.04
N PRO A 117 -18.52 5.95 -11.25
CA PRO A 117 -19.57 4.93 -11.11
C PRO A 117 -19.42 3.71 -12.01
N ASN A 118 -18.82 3.87 -13.19
CA ASN A 118 -18.64 2.79 -14.18
C ASN A 118 -17.33 1.99 -13.99
N LEU A 119 -16.53 2.35 -12.98
CA LEU A 119 -15.31 1.66 -12.60
C LEU A 119 -15.54 0.15 -12.36
N GLN A 120 -14.68 -0.68 -12.95
CA GLN A 120 -14.55 -2.10 -12.61
C GLN A 120 -13.40 -2.29 -11.63
N TRP A 121 -13.69 -2.94 -10.51
CA TRP A 121 -12.68 -3.33 -9.53
C TRP A 121 -12.26 -4.77 -9.75
N LEU A 122 -10.97 -4.97 -10.09
CA LEU A 122 -10.36 -6.29 -10.22
C LEU A 122 -9.41 -6.53 -9.04
N SER A 123 -9.47 -7.72 -8.46
CA SER A 123 -8.64 -8.09 -7.31
C SER A 123 -8.14 -9.54 -7.44
N PRO A 124 -7.13 -9.96 -6.66
CA PRO A 124 -6.63 -11.33 -6.72
C PRO A 124 -7.68 -12.33 -6.21
N THR A 125 -8.40 -11.95 -5.17
CA THR A 125 -9.50 -12.73 -4.57
C THR A 125 -10.79 -11.95 -4.62
N ALA A 126 -11.90 -12.60 -4.97
CA ALA A 126 -13.20 -11.95 -5.02
C ALA A 126 -13.61 -11.46 -3.62
N THR A 127 -14.02 -10.19 -3.55
CA THR A 127 -14.50 -9.55 -2.32
C THR A 127 -15.97 -9.18 -2.51
N SER A 128 -16.81 -9.67 -1.60
CA SER A 128 -18.24 -9.30 -1.61
C SER A 128 -18.44 -7.88 -1.09
N ALA A 129 -19.50 -7.22 -1.56
CA ALA A 129 -19.90 -5.90 -1.07
C ALA A 129 -20.05 -5.90 0.47
N ASN A 130 -20.68 -6.93 1.05
CA ASN A 130 -20.83 -7.04 2.50
C ASN A 130 -19.49 -7.13 3.25
N ALA A 131 -18.51 -7.86 2.71
CA ALA A 131 -17.19 -7.93 3.32
C ALA A 131 -16.49 -6.56 3.28
N LEU A 132 -16.57 -5.87 2.14
CA LEU A 132 -16.00 -4.53 1.97
C LEU A 132 -16.69 -3.51 2.89
N THR A 133 -18.03 -3.52 2.98
CA THR A 133 -18.79 -2.66 3.89
C THR A 133 -18.34 -2.85 5.34
N ARG A 134 -18.14 -4.09 5.79
CA ARG A 134 -17.62 -4.35 7.15
C ARG A 134 -16.21 -3.80 7.36
N ALA A 135 -15.30 -4.04 6.41
CA ALA A 135 -13.94 -3.52 6.49
C ALA A 135 -13.91 -1.99 6.50
N PHE A 136 -14.72 -1.36 5.65
CA PHE A 136 -14.87 0.09 5.56
C PHE A 136 -15.42 0.68 6.87
N HIS A 137 -16.47 0.08 7.46
CA HIS A 137 -16.99 0.51 8.76
C HIS A 137 -15.96 0.36 9.89
N ALA A 138 -15.23 -0.75 9.93
CA ALA A 138 -14.16 -0.94 10.92
C ALA A 138 -13.10 0.17 10.81
N GLN A 139 -12.78 0.60 9.59
CA GLN A 139 -11.87 1.71 9.38
C GLN A 139 -12.46 3.06 9.82
N LEU A 140 -13.73 3.34 9.52
CA LEU A 140 -14.42 4.55 9.98
C LEU A 140 -14.44 4.64 11.51
N GLU A 141 -14.56 3.50 12.20
CA GLU A 141 -14.52 3.46 13.66
C GLU A 141 -13.15 3.87 14.20
N LEU A 142 -12.05 3.47 13.56
CA LEU A 142 -10.71 3.96 13.92
C LEU A 142 -10.58 5.48 13.73
N PHE A 143 -11.19 6.03 12.67
CA PHE A 143 -11.25 7.49 12.49
C PHE A 143 -12.07 8.18 13.57
N ASN A 144 -13.21 7.62 13.98
CA ASN A 144 -14.02 8.15 15.08
C ASN A 144 -13.23 8.18 16.40
N GLN A 145 -12.53 7.10 16.73
CA GLN A 145 -11.69 7.02 17.92
C GLN A 145 -10.57 8.08 17.88
N SER A 146 -9.93 8.26 16.72
CA SER A 146 -8.93 9.32 16.51
C SER A 146 -9.52 10.73 16.71
N VAL A 147 -10.75 10.97 16.26
CA VAL A 147 -11.47 12.23 16.44
C VAL A 147 -11.76 12.48 17.92
N MET A 148 -12.30 11.50 18.64
CA MET A 148 -12.58 11.61 20.08
C MET A 148 -11.32 11.91 20.91
N LEU A 149 -10.20 11.23 20.61
CA LEU A 149 -8.92 11.51 21.28
C LEU A 149 -8.41 12.92 20.96
N SER A 150 -8.60 13.39 19.74
CA SER A 150 -8.23 14.75 19.32
C SER A 150 -9.08 15.80 20.03
N GLU A 151 -10.37 15.56 20.21
CA GLU A 151 -11.27 16.46 20.95
C GLU A 151 -10.82 16.71 22.37
N ASN A 152 -10.54 15.63 23.10
CA ASN A 152 -10.06 15.71 24.48
C ASN A 152 -8.76 16.50 24.58
N ARG A 153 -7.86 16.33 23.61
CA ARG A 153 -6.58 17.08 23.57
C ARG A 153 -6.78 18.55 23.22
N ILE A 154 -7.68 18.87 22.29
CA ILE A 154 -7.92 20.26 21.88
C ILE A 154 -8.54 21.08 23.02
N ALA A 155 -9.35 20.43 23.86
CA ALA A 155 -9.97 21.08 25.02
C ALA A 155 -8.93 21.62 26.03
N SER A 156 -7.73 21.01 26.11
CA SER A 156 -6.66 21.45 27.01
C SER A 156 -5.64 22.41 26.38
N LEU A 157 -5.80 22.80 25.12
CA LEU A 157 -4.90 23.75 24.44
C LEU A 157 -5.23 25.21 24.79
N GLU A 158 -4.22 26.07 24.64
CA GLU A 158 -4.35 27.52 24.72
C GLU A 158 -5.36 28.06 23.69
N PRO A 159 -6.08 29.17 23.96
CA PRO A 159 -7.14 29.67 23.09
C PRO A 159 -6.71 29.93 21.63
N SER A 160 -5.49 30.41 21.41
CA SER A 160 -4.95 30.71 20.08
C SER A 160 -4.69 29.45 19.23
N GLU A 161 -4.29 28.35 19.85
CA GLU A 161 -4.10 27.07 19.17
C GLU A 161 -5.43 26.32 19.00
N ARG A 162 -6.34 26.48 19.96
CA ARG A 162 -7.64 25.81 19.99
C ARG A 162 -8.45 26.06 18.71
N THR A 163 -8.53 27.31 18.23
CA THR A 163 -9.29 27.65 17.01
C THR A 163 -8.76 26.92 15.78
N LYS A 164 -7.43 26.87 15.58
CA LYS A 164 -6.81 26.18 14.43
C LYS A 164 -7.15 24.69 14.42
N TRP A 165 -7.14 24.06 15.60
CA TRP A 165 -7.42 22.63 15.72
C TRP A 165 -8.92 22.31 15.66
N GLN A 166 -9.79 23.21 16.13
CA GLN A 166 -11.24 23.07 15.99
C GLN A 166 -11.68 23.03 14.52
N THR A 167 -11.12 23.87 13.65
CA THR A 167 -11.42 23.82 12.20
C THR A 167 -11.03 22.48 11.59
N LYS A 168 -9.85 21.94 11.97
CA LYS A 168 -9.37 20.64 11.48
C LYS A 168 -10.26 19.48 11.96
N LEU A 169 -10.68 19.54 13.22
CA LEU A 169 -11.59 18.57 13.82
C LEU A 169 -12.96 18.59 13.13
N ALA A 170 -13.50 19.78 12.84
CA ALA A 170 -14.76 19.92 12.12
C ALA A 170 -14.69 19.30 10.71
N LEU A 171 -13.58 19.53 9.98
CA LEU A 171 -13.33 18.89 8.69
C LEU A 171 -13.26 17.35 8.81
N ALA A 172 -12.58 16.84 9.83
CA ALA A 172 -12.49 15.39 10.09
C ALA A 172 -13.86 14.76 10.31
N LYS A 173 -14.69 15.37 11.16
CA LYS A 173 -16.05 14.91 11.42
C LYS A 173 -16.92 14.94 10.16
N SER A 174 -16.82 16.01 9.36
CA SER A 174 -17.54 16.14 8.10
C SER A 174 -17.16 15.04 7.10
N ARG A 175 -15.86 14.72 6.99
CA ARG A 175 -15.36 13.60 6.17
C ARG A 175 -15.93 12.26 6.63
N ILE A 176 -15.85 11.94 7.92
CA ILE A 176 -16.39 10.68 8.45
C ILE A 176 -17.89 10.57 8.18
N ALA A 177 -18.65 11.65 8.40
CA ALA A 177 -20.09 11.68 8.12
C ALA A 177 -20.40 11.44 6.64
N THR A 178 -19.58 12.00 5.74
CA THR A 178 -19.70 11.80 4.29
C THR A 178 -19.38 10.35 3.91
N TRP A 179 -18.23 9.84 4.34
CA TRP A 179 -17.81 8.46 4.05
C TRP A 179 -18.77 7.43 4.61
N SER A 180 -19.32 7.66 5.81
CA SER A 180 -20.33 6.78 6.41
C SER A 180 -21.56 6.58 5.51
N LYS A 181 -21.99 7.61 4.79
CA LYS A 181 -23.09 7.50 3.82
C LYS A 181 -22.71 6.64 2.61
N LEU A 182 -21.45 6.73 2.18
CA LEU A 182 -20.91 5.96 1.05
C LEU A 182 -20.71 4.47 1.35
N ALA A 183 -20.65 4.07 2.63
CA ALA A 183 -20.48 2.66 3.01
C ALA A 183 -21.56 1.73 2.42
N THR A 184 -22.77 2.26 2.21
CA THR A 184 -23.90 1.57 1.58
C THR A 184 -23.71 1.31 0.08
N GLN A 185 -22.74 1.98 -0.56
CA GLN A 185 -22.42 1.90 -1.98
C GLN A 185 -21.16 1.06 -2.23
N ALA A 186 -20.70 0.29 -1.24
CA ALA A 186 -19.52 -0.54 -1.36
C ALA A 186 -19.66 -1.54 -2.53
N PRO A 187 -18.75 -1.52 -3.53
CA PRO A 187 -18.81 -2.45 -4.64
C PRO A 187 -18.35 -3.86 -4.23
N SER A 188 -18.70 -4.86 -5.04
CA SER A 188 -17.97 -6.12 -5.06
C SER A 188 -16.80 -6.04 -6.06
N SER A 189 -15.76 -6.83 -5.81
CA SER A 189 -14.68 -7.02 -6.78
C SER A 189 -14.96 -8.21 -7.69
N LYS A 190 -14.29 -8.23 -8.85
CA LYS A 190 -14.17 -9.41 -9.69
C LYS A 190 -12.76 -9.97 -9.57
N ALA A 191 -12.66 -11.24 -9.18
CA ALA A 191 -11.39 -11.95 -9.25
C ALA A 191 -10.94 -12.06 -10.72
N ILE A 192 -9.62 -11.98 -10.95
CA ILE A 192 -9.06 -12.44 -12.23
C ILE A 192 -8.84 -13.96 -12.15
N ASP A 193 -8.99 -14.65 -13.27
CA ASP A 193 -8.74 -16.10 -13.34
C ASP A 193 -7.23 -16.42 -13.31
N ASN A 194 -6.88 -17.70 -13.21
CA ASN A 194 -5.48 -18.15 -13.26
C ASN A 194 -4.81 -17.89 -14.63
N ALA A 195 -5.61 -17.81 -15.70
CA ALA A 195 -5.11 -17.43 -17.01
C ALA A 195 -4.87 -15.91 -17.08
N PRO A 196 -3.80 -15.45 -17.75
CA PRO A 196 -3.57 -14.03 -17.94
C PRO A 196 -4.79 -13.34 -18.56
N LYS A 197 -5.22 -12.24 -17.95
CA LYS A 197 -6.31 -11.41 -18.43
C LYS A 197 -5.74 -10.17 -19.10
N THR A 198 -6.14 -9.93 -20.34
CA THR A 198 -5.77 -8.71 -21.06
C THR A 198 -6.85 -7.65 -20.93
N VAL A 199 -6.44 -6.40 -20.70
CA VAL A 199 -7.30 -5.21 -20.73
C VAL A 199 -6.76 -4.27 -21.78
N GLU A 200 -7.63 -3.79 -22.67
CA GLU A 200 -7.27 -2.78 -23.67
C GLU A 200 -7.80 -1.41 -23.23
N LEU A 201 -6.93 -0.39 -23.24
CA LEU A 201 -7.23 0.96 -22.81
C LEU A 201 -7.33 1.98 -23.98
N GLY A 202 -7.31 1.51 -25.23
CA GLY A 202 -7.31 2.34 -26.43
C GLY A 202 -5.89 2.60 -26.94
N GLY A 203 -5.22 1.54 -27.39
CA GLY A 203 -3.84 1.52 -27.86
C GLY A 203 -2.80 1.26 -26.77
N VAL A 204 -3.23 0.87 -25.57
CA VAL A 204 -2.37 0.49 -24.43
C VAL A 204 -2.92 -0.80 -23.82
N VAL A 205 -2.30 -1.90 -24.23
CA VAL A 205 -2.61 -3.24 -23.75
C VAL A 205 -1.96 -3.46 -22.38
N VAL A 206 -2.75 -3.95 -21.43
CA VAL A 206 -2.34 -4.29 -20.07
C VAL A 206 -2.60 -5.77 -19.83
N GLU A 207 -1.57 -6.50 -19.43
CA GLU A 207 -1.66 -7.92 -19.06
C GLU A 207 -1.69 -8.08 -17.54
N LEU A 208 -2.77 -8.65 -17.01
CA LEU A 208 -2.97 -8.95 -15.60
C LEU A 208 -2.72 -10.44 -15.37
N THR A 209 -1.79 -10.79 -14.49
CA THR A 209 -1.46 -12.19 -14.20
C THR A 209 -1.49 -12.44 -12.70
N GLN A 210 -2.19 -13.49 -12.26
CA GLN A 210 -2.08 -13.96 -10.88
C GLN A 210 -0.69 -14.51 -10.61
N VAL A 211 -0.11 -14.12 -9.48
CA VAL A 211 1.21 -14.56 -9.06
C VAL A 211 1.24 -14.87 -7.56
N THR A 212 2.14 -15.75 -7.16
CA THR A 212 2.43 -15.95 -5.74
C THR A 212 3.46 -14.91 -5.33
N GLY A 213 3.03 -13.92 -4.54
CA GLY A 213 3.81 -12.75 -4.17
C GLY A 213 3.78 -12.46 -2.67
N PHE A 214 3.59 -11.21 -2.27
CA PHE A 214 3.48 -10.76 -0.89
C PHE A 214 2.33 -11.43 -0.11
N SER A 215 1.12 -11.46 -0.65
CA SER A 215 -0.06 -12.04 0.04
C SER A 215 -0.33 -13.51 -0.31
N GLY A 216 0.53 -14.12 -1.14
CA GLY A 216 0.36 -15.48 -1.66
C GLY A 216 -0.55 -15.56 -2.89
N HIS A 217 -1.49 -14.63 -3.01
CA HIS A 217 -2.36 -14.44 -4.18
C HIS A 217 -2.34 -12.96 -4.58
N ASP A 218 -1.42 -12.61 -5.47
CA ASP A 218 -1.20 -11.24 -5.93
C ASP A 218 -1.52 -11.12 -7.43
N ILE A 219 -1.65 -9.89 -7.91
CA ILE A 219 -1.74 -9.56 -9.34
C ILE A 219 -0.49 -8.78 -9.73
N SER A 220 0.16 -9.23 -10.79
CA SER A 220 1.14 -8.44 -11.54
C SER A 220 0.48 -7.80 -12.76
N VAL A 221 0.92 -6.60 -13.10
CA VAL A 221 0.44 -5.80 -14.23
C VAL A 221 1.61 -5.55 -15.17
N TYR A 222 1.61 -6.20 -16.33
CA TYR A 222 2.62 -6.03 -17.37
C TYR A 222 2.10 -5.15 -18.50
N LEU A 223 2.96 -4.27 -19.00
CA LEU A 223 2.68 -3.30 -20.07
C LEU A 223 3.63 -3.59 -21.24
N PRO A 224 3.29 -4.50 -22.18
CA PRO A 224 4.23 -4.95 -23.21
C PRO A 224 4.84 -3.82 -24.04
N LYS A 225 3.99 -2.88 -24.48
CA LYS A 225 4.42 -1.72 -25.29
C LYS A 225 5.43 -0.82 -24.57
N TYR A 226 5.35 -0.73 -23.25
CA TYR A 226 6.17 0.15 -22.43
C TYR A 226 7.21 -0.61 -21.60
N GLN A 227 7.34 -1.92 -21.83
CA GLN A 227 8.25 -2.83 -21.14
C GLN A 227 8.22 -2.62 -19.62
N GLY A 228 7.02 -2.43 -19.07
CA GLY A 228 6.83 -2.01 -17.69
C GLY A 228 6.17 -3.09 -16.86
N LEU A 229 6.68 -3.34 -15.65
CA LEU A 229 6.06 -4.23 -14.68
C LEU A 229 5.63 -3.46 -13.43
N ILE A 230 4.35 -3.54 -13.08
CA ILE A 230 3.83 -3.05 -11.80
C ILE A 230 3.42 -4.27 -10.98
N ALA A 231 4.11 -4.51 -9.86
CA ALA A 231 3.86 -5.69 -9.04
C ALA A 231 3.91 -5.40 -7.52
N GLY A 232 3.89 -4.12 -7.13
CA GLY A 232 3.67 -3.72 -5.74
C GLY A 232 4.63 -4.40 -4.76
N TYR A 233 4.08 -4.91 -3.65
CA TYR A 233 4.87 -5.55 -2.60
C TYR A 233 5.59 -6.81 -3.08
N SER A 234 5.09 -7.49 -4.11
CA SER A 234 5.69 -8.72 -4.64
C SER A 234 7.08 -8.47 -5.25
N VAL A 235 7.45 -7.21 -5.52
CA VAL A 235 8.75 -6.83 -6.10
C VAL A 235 9.45 -5.73 -5.30
N ASP A 236 9.03 -5.49 -4.05
CA ASP A 236 9.77 -4.62 -3.14
C ASP A 236 11.20 -5.14 -2.94
N GLN A 237 12.20 -4.27 -3.00
CA GLN A 237 13.61 -4.68 -2.91
C GLN A 237 13.94 -5.41 -1.60
N ILE A 238 13.26 -5.07 -0.51
CA ILE A 238 13.30 -5.81 0.76
C ILE A 238 11.89 -6.39 0.99
N PRO A 239 11.64 -7.62 0.53
CA PRO A 239 10.35 -8.31 0.67
C PRO A 239 9.86 -8.37 2.13
N LEU A 240 8.62 -7.92 2.36
CA LEU A 240 7.93 -8.03 3.65
C LEU A 240 7.31 -9.43 3.82
N ALA A 241 8.16 -10.46 3.86
CA ALA A 241 7.73 -11.85 4.02
C ALA A 241 7.17 -12.09 5.43
N HIS A 242 5.97 -12.66 5.49
CA HIS A 242 5.24 -12.99 6.72
C HIS A 242 4.39 -14.27 6.59
N LEU A 243 4.53 -14.98 5.47
CA LEU A 243 3.76 -16.18 5.12
C LEU A 243 4.69 -17.26 4.53
N PRO A 244 4.35 -18.56 4.66
CA PRO A 244 5.25 -19.67 4.34
C PRO A 244 5.30 -20.04 2.84
N HIS A 245 5.21 -19.07 1.92
CA HIS A 245 5.29 -19.28 0.46
C HIS A 245 6.49 -18.58 -0.19
N THR A 246 7.55 -18.31 0.58
CA THR A 246 8.73 -17.55 0.14
C THR A 246 9.44 -18.19 -1.06
N THR A 247 9.46 -19.52 -1.17
CA THR A 247 10.03 -20.25 -2.32
C THR A 247 9.24 -19.99 -3.60
N GLN A 248 7.90 -20.10 -3.54
CA GLN A 248 7.04 -19.82 -4.69
C GLN A 248 7.11 -18.35 -5.09
N TRP A 249 7.23 -17.45 -4.10
CA TRP A 249 7.45 -16.03 -4.35
C TRP A 249 8.79 -15.78 -5.04
N GLN A 250 9.88 -16.41 -4.61
CA GLN A 250 11.17 -16.33 -5.29
C GLN A 250 11.06 -16.82 -6.75
N GLN A 251 10.37 -17.94 -6.99
CA GLN A 251 10.12 -18.45 -8.35
C GLN A 251 9.29 -17.48 -9.19
N THR A 252 8.34 -16.76 -8.60
CA THR A 252 7.60 -15.68 -9.29
C THR A 252 8.54 -14.57 -9.74
N ILE A 253 9.42 -14.08 -8.86
CA ILE A 253 10.37 -13.01 -9.20
C ILE A 253 11.26 -13.44 -10.37
N THR A 254 11.81 -14.66 -10.33
CA THR A 254 12.62 -15.20 -11.43
C THR A 254 11.83 -15.32 -12.73
N ARG A 255 10.53 -15.68 -12.66
CA ARG A 255 9.66 -15.77 -13.84
C ARG A 255 9.45 -14.44 -14.55
N PHE A 256 9.58 -13.29 -13.87
CA PHE A 256 9.48 -11.99 -14.52
C PHE A 256 10.59 -11.72 -15.54
N ASN A 257 11.72 -12.44 -15.48
CA ASN A 257 12.79 -12.37 -16.48
C ASN A 257 12.35 -12.81 -17.89
N ARG A 258 11.17 -13.45 -18.02
CA ARG A 258 10.58 -13.78 -19.33
C ARG A 258 10.08 -12.55 -20.10
N TYR A 259 9.83 -11.45 -19.39
CA TYR A 259 9.36 -10.21 -19.98
C TYR A 259 10.53 -9.36 -20.42
N ALA A 260 10.39 -8.71 -21.58
CA ALA A 260 11.24 -7.56 -21.89
C ALA A 260 10.79 -6.41 -20.99
N LEU A 261 11.65 -6.05 -20.03
CA LEU A 261 11.40 -5.02 -19.03
C LEU A 261 12.44 -3.90 -19.16
N ASP A 262 12.01 -2.66 -19.00
CA ASP A 262 12.83 -1.46 -18.87
C ASP A 262 12.75 -0.90 -17.44
N TRP A 263 11.62 -1.12 -16.76
CA TRP A 263 11.36 -0.61 -15.43
C TRP A 263 10.35 -1.45 -14.67
N ILE A 264 10.45 -1.37 -13.34
CA ILE A 264 9.64 -2.13 -12.40
C ILE A 264 9.17 -1.20 -11.30
N LEU A 265 7.87 -1.21 -11.02
CA LEU A 265 7.25 -0.43 -9.96
C LEU A 265 6.95 -1.31 -8.72
N PRO A 266 7.75 -1.15 -7.65
CA PRO A 266 7.46 -1.73 -6.34
C PRO A 266 6.38 -0.95 -5.58
N ALA A 267 5.90 -1.51 -4.47
CA ALA A 267 5.01 -0.80 -3.54
C ALA A 267 5.77 0.24 -2.72
N THR A 268 7.06 0.03 -2.43
CA THR A 268 7.87 1.02 -1.70
C THR A 268 9.10 1.47 -2.49
N GLY A 269 9.41 2.77 -2.42
CA GLY A 269 10.58 3.37 -3.08
C GLY A 269 10.29 3.88 -4.49
N LYS A 270 11.34 4.00 -5.31
CA LYS A 270 11.22 4.46 -6.70
C LYS A 270 11.11 3.28 -7.67
N PRO A 271 10.54 3.47 -8.87
CA PRO A 271 10.74 2.52 -9.96
C PRO A 271 12.22 2.20 -10.15
N TYR A 272 12.54 0.94 -10.46
CA TYR A 272 13.91 0.48 -10.62
C TYR A 272 14.09 -0.35 -11.90
N ARG A 273 15.35 -0.59 -12.29
CA ARG A 273 15.69 -1.32 -13.52
C ARG A 273 15.66 -2.85 -13.31
N PRO A 274 15.35 -3.65 -14.33
CA PRO A 274 15.10 -5.08 -14.19
C PRO A 274 16.26 -5.87 -13.58
N GLU A 275 17.51 -5.44 -13.75
CA GLU A 275 18.67 -6.11 -13.19
C GLU A 275 18.61 -6.18 -11.65
N MET A 276 17.85 -5.27 -11.03
CA MET A 276 17.65 -5.25 -9.58
C MET A 276 16.60 -6.24 -9.08
N LEU A 277 15.88 -6.97 -9.96
CA LEU A 277 14.97 -8.05 -9.53
C LEU A 277 15.69 -9.20 -8.82
N SER A 278 16.99 -9.38 -9.07
CA SER A 278 17.77 -10.39 -8.36
C SER A 278 17.85 -10.11 -6.86
N THR A 279 17.78 -8.84 -6.44
CA THR A 279 17.91 -8.44 -5.03
C THR A 279 16.80 -9.03 -4.14
N PRO A 280 15.51 -8.79 -4.42
CA PRO A 280 14.45 -9.40 -3.61
C PRO A 280 14.42 -10.93 -3.70
N ALA A 281 14.76 -11.53 -4.84
CA ALA A 281 14.87 -12.99 -4.95
C ALA A 281 15.98 -13.57 -4.05
N GLN A 282 17.15 -12.91 -4.00
CA GLN A 282 18.24 -13.32 -3.13
C GLN A 282 17.87 -13.15 -1.66
N PHE A 283 17.19 -12.06 -1.29
CA PHE A 283 16.71 -11.86 0.08
C PHE A 283 15.75 -12.95 0.53
N LEU A 284 14.78 -13.34 -0.30
CA LEU A 284 13.87 -14.44 0.02
C LEU A 284 14.61 -15.75 0.28
N ALA A 285 15.70 -16.02 -0.44
CA ALA A 285 16.54 -17.21 -0.20
C ALA A 285 17.24 -17.17 1.17
N LEU A 286 17.57 -15.98 1.69
CA LEU A 286 18.18 -15.83 3.03
C LEU A 286 17.22 -16.18 4.16
N LEU A 287 15.90 -16.11 3.93
CA LEU A 287 14.89 -16.43 4.94
C LEU A 287 14.90 -17.90 5.36
N ALA A 288 15.46 -18.79 4.53
CA ALA A 288 15.62 -20.21 4.85
C ALA A 288 16.85 -20.50 5.72
N LEU A 289 17.79 -19.56 5.85
CA LEU A 289 19.03 -19.74 6.61
C LEU A 289 18.79 -19.49 8.10
N GLN A 290 19.40 -20.34 8.94
CA GLN A 290 19.33 -20.25 10.41
C GLN A 290 20.59 -19.62 11.03
N ASP A 291 21.73 -19.66 10.32
CA ASP A 291 22.97 -19.06 10.77
C ASP A 291 22.91 -17.53 10.65
N SER A 292 22.79 -16.86 11.79
CA SER A 292 22.68 -15.40 11.87
C SER A 292 23.93 -14.68 11.39
N GLN A 293 25.14 -15.24 11.62
CA GLN A 293 26.38 -14.62 11.16
C GLN A 293 26.47 -14.68 9.64
N GLN A 294 26.15 -15.84 9.05
CA GLN A 294 26.10 -16.01 7.61
C GLN A 294 25.07 -15.07 6.96
N VAL A 295 23.89 -14.92 7.57
CA VAL A 295 22.84 -14.01 7.05
C VAL A 295 23.28 -12.55 7.13
N VAL A 296 23.88 -12.11 8.23
CA VAL A 296 24.36 -10.73 8.39
C VAL A 296 25.39 -10.38 7.32
N GLU A 297 26.32 -11.30 7.04
CA GLU A 297 27.31 -11.13 5.97
C GLU A 297 26.65 -11.06 4.59
N LYS A 298 25.73 -11.99 4.27
CA LYS A 298 25.02 -11.98 2.98
C LYS A 298 24.16 -10.73 2.80
N ILE A 299 23.51 -10.24 3.86
CA ILE A 299 22.71 -9.00 3.83
C ILE A 299 23.60 -7.77 3.62
N SER A 300 24.79 -7.72 4.22
CA SER A 300 25.71 -6.58 4.03
C SER A 300 26.25 -6.49 2.60
N ILE A 301 26.46 -7.64 1.95
CA ILE A 301 26.84 -7.72 0.53
C ILE A 301 25.65 -7.34 -0.37
N LEU A 302 24.45 -7.85 -0.07
CA LEU A 302 23.26 -7.64 -0.88
C LEU A 302 22.74 -6.19 -0.82
N TYR A 303 22.89 -5.52 0.33
CA TYR A 303 22.43 -4.15 0.55
C TYR A 303 23.59 -3.26 1.01
N PRO A 304 24.35 -2.64 0.08
CA PRO A 304 25.49 -1.80 0.44
C PRO A 304 25.09 -0.50 1.18
N ASN A 305 23.83 -0.08 1.08
CA ASN A 305 23.30 1.05 1.82
C ASN A 305 22.96 0.64 3.27
N LYS A 306 23.57 1.29 4.28
CA LYS A 306 23.36 0.97 5.70
C LYS A 306 21.91 1.00 6.16
N HIS A 307 21.09 1.94 5.66
CA HIS A 307 19.68 2.02 6.03
C HIS A 307 18.89 0.83 5.47
N MET A 308 19.16 0.46 4.21
CA MET A 308 18.56 -0.74 3.61
C MET A 308 19.03 -2.02 4.32
N GLN A 309 20.32 -2.11 4.66
CA GLN A 309 20.88 -3.22 5.41
C GLN A 309 20.17 -3.41 6.75
N GLN A 310 19.99 -2.33 7.51
CA GLN A 310 19.27 -2.36 8.80
C GLN A 310 17.82 -2.81 8.62
N ARG A 311 17.11 -2.26 7.62
CA ARG A 311 15.73 -2.67 7.31
C ARG A 311 15.65 -4.16 6.93
N ALA A 312 16.60 -4.65 6.12
CA ALA A 312 16.65 -6.05 5.71
C ALA A 312 16.93 -6.99 6.89
N LEU A 313 17.84 -6.61 7.79
CA LEU A 313 18.10 -7.35 9.03
C LEU A 313 16.86 -7.44 9.93
N LEU A 314 16.18 -6.31 10.15
CA LEU A 314 14.95 -6.27 10.94
C LEU A 314 13.86 -7.15 10.32
N GLN A 315 13.71 -7.11 8.99
CA GLN A 315 12.73 -7.94 8.30
C GLN A 315 13.04 -9.44 8.41
N TRP A 316 14.31 -9.82 8.25
CA TRP A 316 14.73 -11.21 8.44
C TRP A 316 14.49 -11.67 9.88
N GLN A 317 14.86 -10.87 10.89
CA GLN A 317 14.62 -11.17 12.30
C GLN A 317 13.13 -11.35 12.60
N HIS A 318 12.29 -10.46 12.08
CA HIS A 318 10.84 -10.54 12.25
C HIS A 318 10.27 -11.85 11.67
N PHE A 319 10.73 -12.25 10.48
CA PHE A 319 10.31 -13.51 9.86
C PHE A 319 10.74 -14.73 10.69
N GLN A 320 11.97 -14.76 11.22
CA GLN A 320 12.40 -15.87 12.08
C GLN A 320 11.57 -15.96 13.37
N GLN A 321 11.22 -14.83 13.97
CA GLN A 321 10.36 -14.80 15.15
C GLN A 321 9.00 -15.44 14.86
N GLN A 322 8.37 -15.10 13.73
CA GLN A 322 7.07 -15.66 13.35
C GLN A 322 7.10 -17.18 13.17
N ARG A 323 8.14 -17.73 12.51
CA ARG A 323 8.25 -19.19 12.31
C ARG A 323 8.42 -19.97 13.61
N ASN A 324 9.01 -19.38 14.64
CA ASN A 324 9.21 -20.05 15.92
C ASN A 324 7.91 -20.16 16.75
N PHE A 325 6.81 -19.52 16.32
CA PHE A 325 5.50 -19.61 16.95
C PHE A 325 4.52 -20.54 16.21
N GLU A 326 4.91 -21.09 15.06
CA GLU A 326 4.16 -22.12 14.30
C GLU A 326 4.69 -23.52 14.61
#